data_AF-A0A382WCK4-F1
#
_entry.id   AF-A0A382WCK4-F1
#
_cell.length_a   1.000
_cell.length_b   1.000
_cell.length_c   1.000
_cell.angle_alpha   90.00
_cell.angle_beta   90.00
_cell.angle_gamma   90.00
#
_symmetry.space_group_name_H-M   'P 1'
#
loop_
_entity.id
_entity.type
_entity.pdbx_description
1 polymer ?
#
loop_
_entity_poly.entity_id
_entity_poly.type
_entity_poly.pdbx_seq_one_letter_code
_entity_poly.pdbx_strand_id
1 'polypeptide(L)'
;VGFLQDNGITHSTFPSLNGGFTALSNGKINVLIHDEPIMKHVIAQNYSGTLKVLDIVLDKQLYAFPTQDNAMILEQINLGLIEAIESGKLESLIQRYLHE
;
A
#
# COMPACT_ATOMS: atom_id res chain seq x y z
N VAL A 1 17.05 0.29 -0.04
CA VAL A 1 17.17 1.27 -1.14
C VAL A 1 15.86 1.20 -1.92
N GLY A 2 15.27 2.33 -2.27
CA GLY A 2 13.88 2.39 -2.76
C GLY A 2 13.79 2.62 -4.26
N PHE A 3 12.68 2.20 -4.88
CA PHE A 3 12.40 2.28 -6.33
C PHE A 3 12.86 3.60 -6.99
N LEU A 4 12.54 4.76 -6.39
CA LEU A 4 12.91 6.06 -6.96
C LEU A 4 14.42 6.30 -6.98
N GLN A 5 15.12 5.88 -5.92
CA GLN A 5 16.57 6.01 -5.83
C GLN A 5 17.26 5.08 -6.84
N ASP A 6 16.78 3.84 -6.95
CA ASP A 6 17.33 2.85 -7.88
C ASP A 6 17.17 3.25 -9.35
N ASN A 7 16.13 4.05 -9.66
CA ASN A 7 15.89 4.60 -10.99
C ASN A 7 16.50 6.00 -11.20
N GLY A 8 17.30 6.52 -10.26
CA GLY A 8 17.95 7.83 -10.39
C GLY A 8 16.98 9.02 -10.42
N ILE A 9 15.77 8.85 -9.86
CA ILE A 9 14.73 9.88 -9.84
C ILE A 9 14.92 10.76 -8.59
N THR A 10 15.09 12.06 -8.81
CA THR A 10 15.12 13.06 -7.73
C THR A 10 13.80 13.02 -6.96
N HIS A 11 13.89 12.83 -5.64
CA HIS A 11 12.72 12.69 -4.79
C HIS A 11 12.94 13.34 -3.43
N SER A 12 11.83 13.61 -2.74
CA SER A 12 11.79 14.04 -1.35
C SER A 12 10.92 13.07 -0.57
N THR A 13 11.28 12.78 0.68
CA THR A 13 10.46 11.98 1.58
C THR A 13 9.61 12.86 2.48
N PHE A 14 8.45 12.35 2.88
CA PHE A 14 7.56 13.01 3.84
C PHE A 14 7.38 12.08 5.05
N PRO A 15 7.33 12.62 6.27
CA PRO A 15 7.18 11.82 7.49
C PRO A 15 5.76 11.23 7.63
N SER A 16 4.79 11.71 6.85
CA SER A 16 3.42 11.21 6.86
C SER A 16 2.76 11.37 5.49
N LEU A 17 1.77 10.51 5.21
CA LEU A 17 0.94 10.60 4.01
C LEU A 17 0.23 11.95 3.89
N ASN A 18 -0.32 12.46 5.00
CA ASN A 18 -0.98 13.78 5.02
C ASN A 18 -0.01 14.92 4.62
N GLY A 19 1.26 14.84 5.05
CA GLY A 19 2.30 15.77 4.61
C GLY A 19 2.55 15.71 3.10
N GLY A 20 2.61 14.49 2.55
CA GLY A 20 2.73 14.26 1.11
C GLY A 20 1.53 14.78 0.32
N PHE A 21 0.30 14.50 0.75
CA PHE A 21 -0.90 15.01 0.12
C PHE A 21 -0.99 16.54 0.17
N THR A 22 -0.63 17.15 1.31
CA THR A 22 -0.58 18.61 1.44
C THR A 22 0.46 19.21 0.49
N ALA A 23 1.62 18.58 0.31
CA ALA A 23 2.62 19.02 -0.65
C ALA A 23 2.13 18.90 -2.09
N LEU A 24 1.42 17.81 -2.42
CA LEU A 24 0.81 17.57 -3.73
C LEU A 24 -0.26 18.61 -4.05
N SER A 25 -1.23 18.83 -3.14
CA SER A 25 -2.31 19.80 -3.32
C SER A 25 -1.82 21.24 -3.43
N ASN A 26 -0.70 21.58 -2.76
CA ASN A 26 -0.07 22.90 -2.87
C ASN A 26 0.88 23.04 -4.07
N GLY A 27 1.00 22.01 -4.93
CA GLY A 27 1.87 22.04 -6.10
C GLY A 27 3.37 22.02 -5.82
N LYS A 28 3.78 21.65 -4.60
CA LYS A 28 5.21 21.52 -4.23
C LYS A 28 5.86 20.28 -4.85
N ILE A 29 5.05 19.26 -5.14
CA ILE A 29 5.42 18.04 -5.86
C ILE A 29 4.39 17.78 -6.94
N ASN A 30 4.78 17.11 -8.02
CA ASN A 30 3.88 16.75 -9.11
C ASN A 30 3.19 15.41 -8.89
N VAL A 31 3.86 14.48 -8.20
CA VAL A 31 3.39 13.11 -7.96
C VAL A 31 3.84 12.68 -6.57
N LEU A 32 2.98 11.90 -5.90
CA LEU A 32 3.30 11.17 -4.67
C LEU A 32 3.30 9.68 -4.99
N ILE A 33 4.36 8.96 -4.59
CA ILE A 33 4.50 7.51 -4.83
C ILE A 33 4.38 6.78 -3.49
N HIS A 34 3.50 5.78 -3.46
CA HIS A 34 3.26 4.89 -2.32
C HIS A 34 2.46 3.68 -2.81
N ASP A 35 2.26 2.69 -1.94
CA ASP A 35 1.37 1.55 -2.17
C ASP A 35 -0.04 1.94 -2.63
N GLU A 36 -0.45 1.38 -3.77
CA GLU A 36 -1.73 1.63 -4.41
C GLU A 36 -2.94 1.36 -3.49
N PRO A 37 -3.05 0.21 -2.77
CA PRO A 37 -4.21 -0.06 -1.93
C PRO A 37 -4.40 0.98 -0.81
N ILE A 38 -3.29 1.41 -0.21
CA ILE A 38 -3.28 2.43 0.85
C ILE A 38 -3.73 3.77 0.26
N MET A 39 -3.19 4.16 -0.90
CA MET A 39 -3.57 5.42 -1.56
C MET A 39 -5.04 5.44 -1.96
N LYS A 40 -5.55 4.35 -2.57
CA LYS A 40 -6.97 4.21 -2.91
C LYS A 40 -7.85 4.39 -1.68
N HIS A 41 -7.54 3.68 -0.59
CA HIS A 41 -8.31 3.76 0.65
C HIS A 41 -8.31 5.19 1.22
N VAL A 42 -7.13 5.81 1.40
CA VAL A 42 -7.03 7.13 2.05
C VAL A 42 -7.66 8.23 1.18
N ILE A 43 -7.49 8.16 -0.15
CA ILE A 43 -8.10 9.12 -1.08
C ILE A 43 -9.62 8.96 -1.09
N ALA A 44 -10.15 7.73 -1.11
CA ALA A 44 -11.59 7.50 -1.06
C ALA A 44 -12.25 8.08 0.20
N GLN A 45 -11.55 8.04 1.34
CA GLN A 45 -12.06 8.58 2.61
C GLN A 45 -11.97 10.11 2.71
N ASN A 46 -10.87 10.73 2.27
CA ASN A 46 -10.55 12.12 2.63
C ASN A 46 -10.34 13.07 1.45
N TYR A 47 -10.10 12.55 0.23
CA TYR A 47 -9.67 13.36 -0.92
C TYR A 47 -10.46 13.03 -2.21
N SER A 48 -11.61 12.36 -2.07
CA SER A 48 -12.43 11.93 -3.20
C SER A 48 -12.78 13.12 -4.10
N GLY A 49 -12.57 12.95 -5.41
CA GLY A 49 -12.80 13.99 -6.43
C GLY A 49 -11.71 15.04 -6.57
N THR A 50 -10.70 15.09 -5.68
CA THR A 50 -9.59 16.06 -5.75
C THR A 50 -8.26 15.40 -6.12
N LEU A 51 -8.03 14.20 -5.61
CA LEU A 51 -6.87 13.38 -5.93
C LEU A 51 -7.32 12.07 -6.57
N LYS A 52 -6.44 11.47 -7.38
CA LYS A 52 -6.65 10.16 -7.97
C LYS A 52 -5.35 9.37 -7.97
N VAL A 53 -5.47 8.06 -7.80
CA VAL A 53 -4.37 7.14 -8.08
C VAL A 53 -4.30 6.93 -9.60
N LEU A 54 -3.09 6.95 -10.15
CA LEU A 54 -2.87 6.65 -11.56
C LEU A 54 -2.79 5.14 -11.76
N ASP A 55 -3.37 4.63 -12.85
CA ASP A 55 -3.33 3.21 -13.21
C ASP A 55 -1.96 2.83 -13.80
N ILE A 56 -0.93 2.86 -12.95
CA ILE A 56 0.45 2.57 -13.29
C ILE A 56 1.06 1.73 -12.15
N VAL A 57 1.46 0.51 -12.47
CA VAL A 57 2.19 -0.36 -11.54
C VAL A 57 3.68 -0.10 -11.71
N LEU A 58 4.30 0.50 -10.70
CA LEU A 58 5.75 0.82 -10.70
C LEU A 58 6.60 -0.37 -10.29
N ASP A 59 6.20 -1.05 -9.22
CA ASP A 59 6.87 -2.22 -8.66
C ASP A 59 5.83 -3.13 -7.99
N LYS A 60 5.89 -4.44 -8.29
CA LYS A 60 4.94 -5.40 -7.72
C LYS A 60 5.52 -5.97 -6.43
N GLN A 61 4.94 -5.57 -5.32
CA GLN A 61 5.37 -6.00 -3.99
C GLN A 61 4.32 -6.91 -3.34
N LEU A 62 4.78 -7.94 -2.64
CA LEU A 62 3.94 -8.85 -1.87
C LEU A 62 3.99 -8.46 -0.40
N TYR A 63 2.83 -8.31 0.23
CA TYR A 63 2.74 -8.11 1.67
C TYR A 63 2.93 -9.42 2.41
N ALA A 64 3.62 -9.34 3.55
CA ALA A 64 3.87 -10.48 4.42
C ALA A 64 3.78 -10.05 5.88
N PHE A 65 3.52 -11.02 6.75
CA PHE A 65 3.67 -10.83 8.18
C PHE A 65 5.10 -11.21 8.58
N PRO A 66 5.95 -10.25 9.00
CA PRO A 66 7.26 -10.59 9.54
C PRO A 66 7.09 -11.32 10.88
N THR A 67 7.88 -12.37 11.08
CA THR A 67 7.84 -13.20 12.29
C THR A 67 9.25 -13.44 12.82
N GLN A 68 9.37 -13.87 14.08
CA GLN A 68 10.63 -14.40 14.59
C GLN A 68 10.95 -15.72 13.88
N ASP A 69 12.22 -16.08 13.82
CA ASP A 69 12.67 -17.35 13.22
C ASP A 69 12.25 -18.54 14.10
N ASN A 70 10.98 -18.91 13.99
CA ASN A 70 10.34 -19.99 14.74
C ASN A 70 9.42 -20.76 13.78
N ALA A 71 9.84 -21.97 13.44
CA ALA A 71 9.15 -22.83 12.48
C ALA A 71 7.69 -23.11 12.86
N MET A 72 7.40 -23.30 14.15
CA MET A 72 6.04 -23.61 14.62
C MET A 72 5.09 -22.41 14.44
N ILE A 73 5.56 -21.19 14.74
CA ILE A 73 4.78 -19.96 14.55
C ILE A 73 4.56 -19.70 13.06
N LEU A 74 5.61 -19.87 12.24
CA LEU A 74 5.53 -19.74 10.80
C LEU A 74 4.50 -20.70 10.19
N GLU A 75 4.53 -21.97 10.57
CA GLU A 75 3.57 -22.97 10.09
C GLU A 75 2.13 -22.60 10.46
N GLN A 76 1.88 -22.21 11.71
CA GLN A 76 0.55 -21.81 12.17
C GLN A 76 0.01 -20.59 11.42
N ILE A 77 0.85 -19.57 11.19
CA ILE A 77 0.45 -18.38 10.42
C ILE A 77 0.15 -18.76 8.97
N ASN A 78 1.03 -19.56 8.34
CA ASN A 78 0.86 -19.96 6.94
C ASN A 78 -0.43 -20.78 6.73
N LEU A 79 -0.69 -21.76 7.61
CA LEU A 79 -1.93 -22.55 7.54
C LEU A 79 -3.17 -21.68 7.72
N GLY A 80 -3.16 -20.75 8.68
CA GLY A 80 -4.28 -19.82 8.88
C GLY A 80 -4.51 -18.87 7.69
N LEU A 81 -3.45 -18.46 7.01
CA LEU A 81 -3.55 -17.65 5.79
C LEU A 81 -4.13 -18.46 4.63
N ILE A 82 -3.68 -19.71 4.44
CA ILE A 82 -4.22 -20.63 3.42
C ILE A 82 -5.72 -20.82 3.66
N GLU A 83 -6.13 -21.13 4.88
CA GLU A 83 -7.56 -21.30 5.23
C GLU A 83 -8.36 -20.02 4.95
N ALA A 84 -7.82 -18.83 5.29
CA ALA A 84 -8.49 -17.56 5.02
C ALA A 84 -8.62 -17.24 3.53
N ILE A 85 -7.66 -17.67 2.71
CA ILE A 85 -7.70 -17.54 1.25
C ILE A 85 -8.75 -18.51 0.68
N GLU A 86 -8.64 -19.80 1.00
CA GLU A 86 -9.52 -20.84 0.44
C GLU A 86 -10.99 -20.67 0.85
N SER A 87 -11.25 -20.14 2.04
CA SER A 87 -12.60 -19.84 2.51
C SER A 87 -13.22 -18.56 1.91
N GLY A 88 -12.46 -17.76 1.14
CA GLY A 88 -12.91 -16.46 0.64
C GLY A 88 -12.98 -15.36 1.71
N LYS A 89 -12.53 -15.64 2.94
CA LYS A 89 -12.50 -14.67 4.04
C LYS A 89 -11.54 -13.51 3.73
N LEU A 90 -10.39 -13.80 3.14
CA LEU A 90 -9.43 -12.76 2.76
C LEU A 90 -10.01 -11.82 1.70
N GLU A 91 -10.63 -12.37 0.66
CA GLU A 91 -11.31 -11.61 -0.39
C GLU A 91 -12.41 -10.72 0.20
N SER A 92 -13.23 -11.25 1.09
CA SER A 92 -14.27 -10.49 1.79
C SER A 92 -13.71 -9.31 2.60
N LEU A 93 -12.52 -9.47 3.21
CA LEU A 93 -11.84 -8.40 3.93
C LEU A 93 -11.29 -7.34 2.96
N ILE A 94 -10.66 -7.75 1.87
CA ILE A 94 -10.16 -6.85 0.82
C ILE A 94 -11.32 -6.00 0.27
N GLN A 95 -12.42 -6.64 -0.13
CA GLN A 95 -13.60 -5.95 -0.63
C GLN A 95 -14.17 -4.96 0.39
N ARG A 96 -14.19 -5.32 1.68
CA ARG A 96 -14.74 -4.48 2.75
C ARG A 96 -13.91 -3.22 3.01
N TYR A 97 -12.58 -3.31 2.96
CA TYR A 97 -11.70 -2.20 3.37
C TYR A 97 -11.12 -1.42 2.18
N LEU A 98 -10.85 -2.11 1.08
CA LEU A 98 -10.20 -1.53 -0.11
C LEU A 98 -11.20 -1.29 -1.24
N HIS A 99 -12.39 -1.90 -1.19
CA HIS A 99 -13.39 -1.85 -2.25
C HIS A 99 -12.84 -2.28 -3.62
N GLU A 100 -11.95 -3.29 -3.59
CA GLU A 100 -11.37 -3.98 -4.75
C GLU A 100 -12.08 -5.29 -5.03
#